data_AF-A0A151JE94-F1
#
_entry.id   AF-A0A151JE94-F1
#
_cell.length_a   1.000
_cell.length_b   1.000
_cell.length_c   1.000
_cell.angle_alpha   90.00
_cell.angle_beta   90.00
_cell.angle_gamma   90.00
#
_symmetry.space_group_name_H-M   'P 1'
#
loop_
_entity.id
_entity.type
_entity.pdbx_description
1 polymer ?
#
loop_
_entity_poly.entity_id
_entity_poly.type
_entity_poly.pdbx_seq_one_letter_code
_entity_poly.pdbx_strand_id
1 'polypeptide(L)'
;MGSLVVHNSEALTSVQFDVSVSDVQLCQHIRSSLVKALDIEIIYDQIIEAYWDYKNKVNYWKLRSVSTPFGDYVLNHEIRSSLNSLAFNLFNLSKLYLDWHFNELKKRCYSFEITGNESAKQAVSTQRNEIYESNLAYVVGSKLRGHNQHSALPVRSFTKGVRYDSETSTRIVHFSIFYDYDDLLEMGVPKAKLDIDTKLDLTEIIDGYVYAISQKHMLNRTLTGSLISEYTEKFLGMWQQKIKQAGYERYWCELALDNGSHIQLSLEWFQLYDYLKKKHRNTINYSQLTFGI
;
A
#
# COMPACT_ATOMS: atom_id res chain seq x y z
N MET A 1 -34.49 10.86 -11.77
CA MET A 1 -34.39 9.94 -12.92
C MET A 1 -33.00 10.08 -13.51
N GLY A 2 -32.67 9.28 -14.50
CA GLY A 2 -31.40 9.38 -15.21
C GLY A 2 -31.59 8.74 -16.57
N SER A 3 -30.68 9.03 -17.49
CA SER A 3 -30.75 8.51 -18.84
C SER A 3 -29.42 7.95 -19.28
N LEU A 4 -29.45 6.71 -19.77
CA LEU A 4 -28.32 6.11 -20.45
C LEU A 4 -28.23 6.73 -21.83
N VAL A 5 -27.08 7.33 -22.14
CA VAL A 5 -26.78 7.86 -23.46
C VAL A 5 -25.73 6.95 -24.09
N VAL A 6 -26.06 6.41 -25.26
CA VAL A 6 -25.15 5.61 -26.08
C VAL A 6 -24.77 6.48 -27.27
N HIS A 7 -23.49 6.81 -27.37
CA HIS A 7 -22.96 7.65 -28.43
C HIS A 7 -22.29 6.79 -29.48
N ASN A 8 -22.52 7.10 -30.75
CA ASN A 8 -21.76 6.50 -31.84
C ASN A 8 -20.39 7.21 -31.93
N SER A 9 -19.31 6.43 -31.95
CA SER A 9 -17.95 6.98 -31.97
C SER A 9 -17.51 7.50 -33.35
N GLU A 10 -18.24 7.16 -34.41
CA GLU A 10 -17.90 7.48 -35.80
C GLU A 10 -18.85 8.49 -36.44
N ALA A 11 -20.14 8.41 -36.08
CA ALA A 11 -21.14 9.41 -36.44
C ALA A 11 -21.51 10.19 -35.18
N LEU A 12 -21.61 11.51 -35.25
CA LEU A 12 -22.01 12.39 -34.12
C LEU A 12 -23.51 12.21 -33.76
N THR A 13 -23.93 10.98 -33.52
CA THR A 13 -25.31 10.58 -33.20
C THR A 13 -25.33 9.84 -31.87
N SER A 14 -26.44 9.96 -31.16
CA SER A 14 -26.64 9.30 -29.87
C SER A 14 -28.08 8.84 -29.70
N VAL A 15 -28.25 7.78 -28.91
CA VAL A 15 -29.56 7.25 -28.49
C VAL A 15 -29.64 7.32 -26.98
N GLN A 16 -30.77 7.80 -26.49
CA GLN A 16 -31.06 7.95 -25.07
C GLN A 16 -32.09 6.92 -24.63
N PHE A 17 -31.85 6.31 -23.47
CA PHE A 17 -32.78 5.39 -22.84
C PHE A 17 -33.08 5.86 -21.42
N ASP A 18 -34.36 5.82 -21.04
CA ASP A 18 -34.75 6.06 -19.66
C ASP A 18 -34.21 4.95 -18.74
N VAL A 19 -33.77 5.36 -17.56
CA VAL A 19 -33.20 4.51 -16.53
C VAL A 19 -33.90 4.77 -15.19
N SER A 20 -34.19 3.69 -14.47
CA SER A 20 -34.84 3.77 -13.17
C SER A 20 -33.91 4.41 -12.11
N VAL A 21 -34.50 5.07 -11.11
CA VAL A 21 -33.72 5.65 -10.00
C VAL A 21 -32.92 4.58 -9.25
N SER A 22 -33.47 3.37 -9.10
CA SER A 22 -32.77 2.25 -8.46
C SER A 22 -31.54 1.80 -9.25
N ASP A 23 -31.60 1.74 -10.58
CA ASP A 23 -30.46 1.35 -11.41
C ASP A 23 -29.35 2.42 -11.37
N VAL A 24 -29.74 3.71 -11.35
CA VAL A 24 -28.80 4.82 -11.17
C VAL A 24 -28.06 4.69 -9.83
N GLN A 25 -28.80 4.51 -8.73
CA GLN A 25 -28.21 4.37 -7.38
C GLN A 25 -27.30 3.15 -7.28
N LEU A 26 -27.73 2.03 -7.85
CA LEU A 26 -26.93 0.81 -7.91
C LEU A 26 -25.64 1.00 -8.72
N CYS A 27 -25.72 1.67 -9.87
CA CYS A 27 -24.55 2.02 -10.69
C CYS A 27 -23.53 2.85 -9.91
N GLN A 28 -24.01 3.89 -9.21
CA GLN A 28 -23.18 4.77 -8.39
C GLN A 28 -22.52 4.02 -7.24
N HIS A 29 -23.27 3.17 -6.53
CA HIS A 29 -22.75 2.34 -5.44
C HIS A 29 -21.66 1.38 -5.92
N ILE A 30 -21.91 0.66 -7.02
CA ILE A 30 -20.94 -0.26 -7.61
C ILE A 30 -19.69 0.51 -8.03
N ARG A 31 -19.83 1.61 -8.78
CA ARG A 31 -18.69 2.43 -9.22
C ARG A 31 -17.87 2.93 -8.04
N SER A 32 -18.51 3.44 -6.99
CA SER A 32 -17.81 3.90 -5.78
C SER A 32 -17.01 2.77 -5.12
N SER A 33 -17.56 1.57 -5.07
CA SER A 33 -16.89 0.39 -4.53
C SER A 33 -15.69 -0.04 -5.37
N LEU A 34 -15.81 -0.02 -6.71
CA LEU A 34 -14.69 -0.30 -7.62
C LEU A 34 -13.58 0.76 -7.50
N VAL A 35 -13.92 2.04 -7.39
CA VAL A 35 -12.92 3.11 -7.17
C VAL A 35 -12.15 2.88 -5.88
N LYS A 36 -12.85 2.61 -4.77
CA LYS A 36 -12.20 2.29 -3.48
C LYS A 36 -11.29 1.07 -3.57
N ALA A 37 -11.72 0.04 -4.30
CA ALA A 37 -10.93 -1.16 -4.52
C ALA A 37 -9.65 -0.89 -5.33
N LEU A 38 -9.72 0.00 -6.32
CA LEU A 38 -8.54 0.42 -7.06
C LEU A 38 -7.61 1.30 -6.21
N ASP A 39 -8.17 2.26 -5.48
CA ASP A 39 -7.40 3.21 -4.66
C ASP A 39 -6.51 2.47 -3.66
N ILE A 40 -7.04 1.42 -2.99
CA ILE A 40 -6.26 0.64 -2.02
C ILE A 40 -5.11 -0.14 -2.69
N GLU A 41 -5.28 -0.60 -3.93
CA GLU A 41 -4.22 -1.25 -4.70
C GLU A 41 -3.14 -0.25 -5.12
N ILE A 42 -3.53 0.96 -5.53
CA ILE A 42 -2.59 2.02 -5.93
C ILE A 42 -1.70 2.43 -4.75
N ILE A 43 -2.28 2.71 -3.58
CA ILE A 43 -1.47 3.11 -2.42
C ILE A 43 -0.57 1.96 -1.95
N TYR A 44 -1.01 0.71 -2.07
CA TYR A 44 -0.19 -0.45 -1.73
C TYR A 44 0.99 -0.59 -2.70
N ASP A 45 0.77 -0.41 -4.00
CA ASP A 45 1.84 -0.37 -5.01
C ASP A 45 2.89 0.69 -4.66
N GLN A 46 2.46 1.90 -4.34
CA GLN A 46 3.37 2.99 -3.95
C GLN A 46 4.19 2.67 -2.69
N ILE A 47 3.62 1.94 -1.72
CA ILE A 47 4.36 1.49 -0.54
C ILE A 47 5.46 0.50 -0.92
N ILE A 48 5.15 -0.47 -1.80
CA ILE A 48 6.13 -1.47 -2.24
C ILE A 48 7.26 -0.81 -3.04
N GLU A 49 6.95 0.13 -3.94
CA GLU A 49 7.96 0.88 -4.68
C GLU A 49 8.84 1.73 -3.73
N ALA A 50 8.25 2.48 -2.80
CA ALA A 50 9.00 3.26 -1.82
C ALA A 50 9.89 2.39 -0.92
N TYR A 51 9.43 1.18 -0.59
CA TYR A 51 10.21 0.19 0.13
C TYR A 51 11.42 -0.29 -0.68
N TRP A 52 11.22 -0.61 -1.96
CA TRP A 52 12.32 -0.99 -2.85
C TRP A 52 13.34 0.14 -3.03
N ASP A 53 12.89 1.38 -3.21
CA ASP A 53 13.77 2.55 -3.28
C ASP A 53 14.64 2.69 -2.03
N TYR A 54 14.05 2.53 -0.85
CA TYR A 54 14.78 2.52 0.41
C TYR A 54 15.83 1.40 0.45
N LYS A 55 15.44 0.15 0.16
CA LYS A 55 16.36 -1.00 0.18
C LYS A 55 17.50 -0.85 -0.83
N ASN A 56 17.19 -0.40 -2.03
CA ASN A 56 18.18 -0.12 -3.07
C ASN A 56 19.18 0.94 -2.61
N LYS A 57 18.70 1.99 -1.92
CA LYS A 57 19.58 3.03 -1.38
C LYS A 57 20.47 2.54 -0.24
N VAL A 58 19.95 1.71 0.66
CA VAL A 58 20.74 1.06 1.71
C VAL A 58 21.83 0.19 1.08
N ASN A 59 21.49 -0.65 0.10
CA ASN A 59 22.46 -1.48 -0.62
C ASN A 59 23.52 -0.67 -1.37
N TYR A 60 23.11 0.42 -2.01
CA TYR A 60 24.03 1.37 -2.64
C TYR A 60 25.06 1.91 -1.63
N TRP A 61 24.61 2.34 -0.45
CA TRP A 61 25.52 2.86 0.58
C TRP A 61 26.37 1.77 1.22
N LYS A 62 25.84 0.55 1.35
CA LYS A 62 26.61 -0.63 1.75
C LYS A 62 27.78 -0.85 0.78
N LEU A 63 27.55 -0.87 -0.53
CA LEU A 63 28.62 -1.02 -1.52
C LEU A 63 29.61 0.14 -1.49
N ARG A 64 29.12 1.39 -1.45
CA ARG A 64 29.97 2.58 -1.45
C ARG A 64 30.82 2.68 -0.18
N SER A 65 30.40 2.10 0.94
CA SER A 65 31.15 2.11 2.20
C SER A 65 32.57 1.51 2.08
N VAL A 66 32.82 0.66 1.09
CA VAL A 66 34.13 0.03 0.83
C VAL A 66 35.18 1.02 0.32
N SER A 67 34.75 2.02 -0.46
CA SER A 67 35.64 2.98 -1.14
C SER A 67 35.57 4.38 -0.54
N THR A 68 34.83 4.56 0.55
CA THR A 68 34.54 5.87 1.12
C THR A 68 35.58 6.27 2.17
N PRO A 69 36.15 7.49 2.11
CA PRO A 69 37.05 7.98 3.15
C PRO A 69 36.38 8.00 4.54
N PHE A 70 37.13 7.62 5.57
CA PHE A 70 36.67 7.72 6.96
C PHE A 70 36.53 9.19 7.36
N GLY A 71 35.42 9.53 8.02
CA GLY A 71 35.26 10.85 8.66
C GLY A 71 34.73 12.00 7.80
N ASP A 72 34.28 11.77 6.56
CA ASP A 72 33.64 12.83 5.75
C ASP A 72 32.25 13.18 6.30
N TYR A 73 32.14 14.32 6.97
CA TYR A 73 30.90 14.81 7.55
C TYR A 73 29.84 15.16 6.50
N VAL A 74 30.25 15.75 5.36
CA VAL A 74 29.33 16.14 4.29
C VAL A 74 28.69 14.90 3.69
N LEU A 75 29.50 13.90 3.37
CA LEU A 75 28.99 12.63 2.87
C LEU A 75 28.12 11.90 3.89
N ASN A 76 28.49 11.91 5.18
CA ASN A 76 27.65 11.34 6.23
C ASN A 76 26.31 12.07 6.35
N HIS A 77 26.26 13.38 6.10
CA HIS A 77 25.01 14.12 6.03
C HIS A 77 24.19 13.71 4.80
N GLU A 78 24.79 13.60 3.61
CA GLU A 78 24.10 13.15 2.38
C GLU A 78 23.50 11.75 2.52
N ILE A 79 24.24 10.82 3.13
CA ILE A 79 23.76 9.46 3.43
C ILE A 79 22.50 9.54 4.29
N ARG A 80 22.57 10.21 5.45
CA ARG A 80 21.44 10.35 6.37
C ARG A 80 20.26 11.04 5.71
N SER A 81 20.50 12.15 5.02
CA SER A 81 19.46 12.93 4.34
C SER A 81 18.71 12.08 3.31
N SER A 82 19.43 11.36 2.46
CA SER A 82 18.82 10.50 1.45
C SER A 82 18.00 9.35 2.03
N LEU A 83 18.51 8.66 3.07
CA LEU A 83 17.80 7.57 3.73
C LEU A 83 16.59 8.07 4.54
N ASN A 84 16.71 9.23 5.19
CA ASN A 84 15.61 9.86 5.91
C ASN A 84 14.46 10.23 4.98
N SER A 85 14.74 10.83 3.82
CA SER A 85 13.71 11.18 2.85
C SER A 85 12.94 9.94 2.37
N LEU A 86 13.65 8.84 2.09
CA LEU A 86 13.03 7.60 1.63
C LEU A 86 12.21 6.93 2.74
N ALA A 87 12.77 6.80 3.94
CA ALA A 87 12.06 6.22 5.08
C ALA A 87 10.82 7.06 5.45
N PHE A 88 10.93 8.38 5.43
CA PHE A 88 9.80 9.27 5.73
C PHE A 88 8.67 9.12 4.71
N ASN A 89 8.99 9.07 3.41
CA ASN A 89 8.01 8.83 2.35
C ASN A 89 7.31 7.47 2.53
N LEU A 90 8.08 6.41 2.76
CA LEU A 90 7.55 5.07 3.02
C LEU A 90 6.59 5.07 4.22
N PHE A 91 6.99 5.68 5.34
CA PHE A 91 6.17 5.72 6.56
C PHE A 91 4.88 6.52 6.38
N ASN A 92 4.90 7.59 5.60
CA ASN A 92 3.71 8.41 5.33
C ASN A 92 2.71 7.72 4.40
N LEU A 93 3.19 7.10 3.32
CA LEU A 93 2.34 6.27 2.44
C LEU A 93 1.72 5.13 3.24
N SER A 94 2.54 4.47 4.07
CA SER A 94 2.08 3.41 4.98
C SER A 94 1.02 3.90 5.98
N LYS A 95 1.15 5.13 6.50
CA LYS A 95 0.13 5.72 7.38
C LYS A 95 -1.20 5.88 6.65
N LEU A 96 -1.17 6.44 5.44
CA LEU A 96 -2.35 6.65 4.62
C LEU A 96 -3.06 5.33 4.35
N TYR A 97 -2.31 4.30 3.95
CA TYR A 97 -2.83 2.96 3.77
C TYR A 97 -3.46 2.39 5.04
N LEU A 98 -2.76 2.45 6.17
CA LEU A 98 -3.26 1.90 7.43
C LEU A 98 -4.54 2.60 7.89
N ASP A 99 -4.66 3.90 7.65
CA ASP A 99 -5.87 4.70 7.90
C ASP A 99 -7.06 4.26 7.01
N TRP A 100 -6.79 3.89 5.76
CA TRP A 100 -7.82 3.37 4.84
C TRP A 100 -8.22 1.93 5.16
N HIS A 101 -7.23 1.08 5.46
CA HIS A 101 -7.44 -0.30 5.84
C HIS A 101 -8.34 -0.39 7.08
N PHE A 102 -7.99 0.30 8.17
CA PHE A 102 -8.84 0.40 9.36
C PHE A 102 -8.42 1.55 10.28
N ASN A 103 -9.38 2.39 10.64
CA ASN A 103 -9.20 3.50 11.58
C ASN A 103 -10.41 3.61 12.51
N GLU A 104 -10.20 3.31 13.78
CA GLU A 104 -11.26 3.29 14.79
C GLU A 104 -11.87 4.68 15.06
N LEU A 105 -11.02 5.71 15.16
CA LEU A 105 -11.45 7.09 15.40
C LEU A 105 -12.33 7.62 14.27
N LYS A 106 -11.98 7.28 13.03
CA LYS A 106 -12.74 7.64 11.82
C LYS A 106 -13.85 6.64 11.50
N LYS A 107 -14.04 5.59 12.33
CA LYS A 107 -14.98 4.47 12.12
C LYS A 107 -14.85 3.83 10.72
N ARG A 108 -13.63 3.69 10.22
CA ARG A 108 -13.34 3.14 8.88
C ARG A 108 -12.82 1.72 8.98
N CYS A 109 -13.28 0.88 8.04
CA CYS A 109 -12.72 -0.43 7.77
C CYS A 109 -12.98 -0.73 6.29
N TYR A 110 -11.92 -0.81 5.49
CA TYR A 110 -12.03 -0.99 4.03
C TYR A 110 -12.92 -2.19 3.67
N SER A 111 -12.65 -3.37 4.24
CA SER A 111 -13.41 -4.57 3.91
C SER A 111 -14.88 -4.45 4.28
N PHE A 112 -15.21 -3.81 5.39
CA PHE A 112 -16.60 -3.53 5.78
C PHE A 112 -17.27 -2.52 4.86
N GLU A 113 -16.57 -1.44 4.49
CA GLU A 113 -17.10 -0.41 3.58
C GLU A 113 -17.47 -0.98 2.19
N ILE A 114 -16.80 -2.05 1.75
CA ILE A 114 -17.12 -2.75 0.49
C ILE A 114 -18.19 -3.82 0.69
N THR A 115 -18.08 -4.63 1.75
CA THR A 115 -18.91 -5.85 1.91
C THR A 115 -20.19 -5.62 2.71
N GLY A 116 -20.25 -4.57 3.54
CA GLY A 116 -21.30 -4.38 4.55
C GLY A 116 -21.32 -5.46 5.64
N ASN A 117 -20.30 -6.32 5.71
CA ASN A 117 -20.31 -7.50 6.58
C ASN A 117 -19.47 -7.29 7.84
N GLU A 118 -20.10 -7.36 9.01
CA GLU A 118 -19.40 -7.20 10.30
C GLU A 118 -18.36 -8.30 10.54
N SER A 119 -18.54 -9.51 9.97
CA SER A 119 -17.53 -10.56 10.10
C SER A 119 -16.22 -10.21 9.39
N ALA A 120 -16.27 -9.45 8.29
CA ALA A 120 -15.08 -8.95 7.60
C ALA A 120 -14.33 -7.93 8.48
N LYS A 121 -15.08 -7.06 9.18
CA LYS A 121 -14.51 -6.11 10.14
C LYS A 121 -13.86 -6.82 11.33
N GLN A 122 -14.51 -7.84 11.86
CA GLN A 122 -13.97 -8.66 12.94
C GLN A 122 -12.68 -9.37 12.51
N ALA A 123 -12.65 -9.97 11.32
CA ALA A 123 -11.45 -10.63 10.79
C ALA A 123 -10.26 -9.65 10.68
N VAL A 124 -10.51 -8.43 10.18
CA VAL A 124 -9.49 -7.36 10.14
C VAL A 124 -9.00 -7.00 11.54
N SER A 125 -9.90 -6.85 12.50
CA SER A 125 -9.54 -6.52 13.89
C SER A 125 -8.69 -7.62 14.53
N THR A 126 -9.06 -8.89 14.32
CA THR A 126 -8.33 -10.05 14.84
C THR A 126 -6.90 -10.09 14.28
N GLN A 127 -6.75 -10.02 12.95
CA GLN A 127 -5.42 -10.05 12.32
C GLN A 127 -4.55 -8.85 12.74
N ARG A 128 -5.15 -7.68 12.98
CA ARG A 128 -4.42 -6.52 13.50
C ARG A 128 -3.81 -6.80 14.87
N ASN A 129 -4.58 -7.40 15.78
CA ASN A 129 -4.11 -7.75 17.10
C ASN A 129 -3.04 -8.84 17.03
N GLU A 130 -3.25 -9.88 16.22
CA GLU A 130 -2.27 -10.95 16.02
C GLU A 130 -0.92 -10.42 15.52
N ILE A 131 -0.93 -9.53 14.51
CA ILE A 131 0.29 -8.90 13.98
C ILE A 131 0.95 -8.02 15.04
N TYR A 132 0.18 -7.23 15.79
CA TYR A 132 0.72 -6.39 16.85
C TYR A 132 1.39 -7.22 17.96
N GLU A 133 0.82 -8.39 18.28
CA GLU A 133 1.37 -9.26 19.29
C GLU A 133 2.63 -10.00 18.82
N SER A 134 2.62 -10.52 17.59
CA SER A 134 3.66 -11.41 17.06
C SER A 134 4.81 -10.73 16.31
N ASN A 135 4.65 -9.48 15.83
CA ASN A 135 5.63 -8.81 14.99
C ASN A 135 6.19 -7.55 15.67
N LEU A 136 7.33 -7.71 16.36
CA LEU A 136 8.02 -6.60 17.04
C LEU A 136 8.41 -5.48 16.05
N ALA A 137 8.91 -5.83 14.87
CA ALA A 137 9.29 -4.87 13.84
C ALA A 137 8.10 -3.99 13.41
N TYR A 138 6.90 -4.55 13.31
CA TYR A 138 5.69 -3.77 13.04
C TYR A 138 5.34 -2.79 14.17
N VAL A 139 5.45 -3.23 15.43
CA VAL A 139 5.22 -2.37 16.60
C VAL A 139 6.21 -1.21 16.60
N VAL A 140 7.50 -1.51 16.44
CA VAL A 140 8.58 -0.51 16.40
C VAL A 140 8.39 0.42 15.22
N GLY A 141 8.14 -0.08 14.01
CA GLY A 141 7.89 0.75 12.83
C GLY A 141 6.68 1.69 13.01
N SER A 142 5.63 1.23 13.68
CA SER A 142 4.45 2.05 14.01
C SER A 142 4.78 3.19 14.98
N LYS A 143 5.64 2.92 15.97
CA LYS A 143 6.12 3.90 16.97
C LYS A 143 7.12 4.88 16.37
N LEU A 144 8.10 4.37 15.64
CA LEU A 144 9.11 5.14 14.92
C LEU A 144 8.45 6.12 13.94
N ARG A 145 7.43 5.69 13.18
CA ARG A 145 6.63 6.62 12.35
C ARG A 145 6.03 7.76 13.18
N GLY A 146 5.42 7.45 14.32
CA GLY A 146 4.80 8.47 15.18
C GLY A 146 5.84 9.44 15.75
N HIS A 147 6.95 8.90 16.26
CA HIS A 147 8.06 9.69 16.75
C HIS A 147 8.68 10.57 15.65
N ASN A 148 8.79 10.05 14.42
CA ASN A 148 9.35 10.80 13.30
C ASN A 148 8.48 11.96 12.81
N GLN A 149 7.16 11.89 13.03
CA GLN A 149 6.25 12.96 12.68
C GLN A 149 6.30 14.13 13.67
N HIS A 150 6.88 13.94 14.86
CA HIS A 150 6.76 14.89 15.96
C HIS A 150 8.09 15.26 16.64
N SER A 151 9.14 14.44 16.52
CA SER A 151 10.30 14.54 17.42
C SER A 151 11.67 14.33 16.75
N ALA A 152 11.84 13.38 15.82
CA ALA A 152 13.17 13.08 15.27
C ALA A 152 13.15 12.55 13.82
N LEU A 153 14.32 12.34 13.23
CA LEU A 153 14.47 11.71 11.91
C LEU A 153 14.85 10.22 12.07
N PRO A 154 14.40 9.33 11.16
CA PRO A 154 14.65 7.89 11.26
C PRO A 154 16.12 7.44 11.15
N VAL A 155 17.03 8.30 10.69
CA VAL A 155 18.46 7.99 10.55
C VAL A 155 19.27 9.12 11.18
N ARG A 156 19.63 8.93 12.46
CA ARG A 156 20.46 9.86 13.23
C ARG A 156 21.95 9.56 13.06
N SER A 157 22.29 8.29 13.18
CA SER A 157 23.62 7.71 13.01
C SER A 157 23.53 6.41 12.20
N PHE A 158 24.66 5.95 11.69
CA PHE A 158 24.77 4.65 11.03
C PHE A 158 26.18 4.11 11.27
N THR A 159 26.30 2.78 11.27
CA THR A 159 27.56 2.06 11.40
C THR A 159 27.91 1.46 10.07
N LYS A 160 29.16 1.65 9.62
CA LYS A 160 29.69 1.03 8.40
C LYS A 160 31.05 0.40 8.68
N GLY A 161 31.39 -0.65 7.95
CA GLY A 161 32.71 -1.23 8.00
C GLY A 161 32.89 -2.44 7.11
N VAL A 162 34.15 -2.86 6.98
CA VAL A 162 34.54 -4.02 6.20
C VAL A 162 35.28 -4.97 7.13
N ARG A 163 34.71 -6.17 7.33
CA ARG A 163 35.36 -7.26 8.06
C ARG A 163 35.98 -8.21 7.05
N TYR A 164 37.23 -8.58 7.25
CA TYR A 164 37.85 -9.67 6.50
C TYR A 164 37.58 -10.98 7.23
N ASP A 165 37.05 -11.95 6.49
CA ASP A 165 36.94 -13.33 6.94
C ASP A 165 38.15 -14.11 6.39
N SER A 166 39.05 -14.50 7.29
CA SER A 166 40.27 -15.23 6.94
C SER A 166 39.99 -16.67 6.51
N GLU A 167 38.87 -17.26 6.91
CA GLU A 167 38.56 -18.67 6.61
C GLU A 167 38.05 -18.82 5.18
N THR A 168 37.22 -17.88 4.73
CA THR A 168 36.65 -17.87 3.37
C THR A 168 37.41 -16.97 2.40
N SER A 169 38.41 -16.20 2.89
CA SER A 169 39.07 -15.12 2.14
C SER A 169 38.10 -14.06 1.58
N THR A 170 36.92 -13.91 2.19
CA THR A 170 35.91 -12.94 1.75
C THR A 170 35.92 -11.67 2.59
N ARG A 171 35.45 -10.56 2.00
CA ARG A 171 35.23 -9.30 2.71
C ARG A 171 33.74 -9.12 2.96
N ILE A 172 33.35 -9.06 4.21
CA ILE A 172 31.98 -8.79 4.64
C ILE A 172 31.84 -7.30 4.90
N VAL A 173 31.05 -6.65 4.05
CA VAL A 173 30.73 -5.23 4.19
C VAL A 173 29.45 -5.10 4.99
N HIS A 174 29.43 -4.24 6.00
CA HIS A 174 28.23 -3.93 6.78
C HIS A 174 27.90 -2.44 6.69
N PHE A 175 26.59 -2.17 6.64
CA PHE A 175 25.99 -0.86 6.77
C PHE A 175 24.70 -1.08 7.54
N SER A 176 24.60 -0.46 8.73
CA SER A 176 23.52 -0.72 9.66
C SER A 176 23.10 0.55 10.38
N ILE A 177 21.81 0.66 10.68
CA ILE A 177 21.22 1.77 11.42
C ILE A 177 20.51 1.15 12.60
N PHE A 178 21.14 1.20 13.77
CA PHE A 178 20.62 0.50 14.94
C PHE A 178 19.82 1.43 15.84
N TYR A 179 18.77 0.84 16.42
CA TYR A 179 18.02 1.36 17.56
C TYR A 179 18.24 0.42 18.74
N ASP A 180 18.75 0.94 19.84
CA ASP A 180 18.92 0.17 21.07
C ASP A 180 17.70 0.27 22.00
N TYR A 181 17.75 -0.43 23.13
CA TYR A 181 16.67 -0.48 24.10
C TYR A 181 16.20 0.92 24.53
N ASP A 182 17.12 1.83 24.83
CA ASP A 182 16.80 3.16 25.33
C ASP A 182 16.15 4.02 24.22
N ASP A 183 16.68 3.95 22.99
CA ASP A 183 16.04 4.58 21.83
C ASP A 183 14.59 4.08 21.64
N LEU A 184 14.39 2.75 21.73
CA LEU A 184 13.08 2.12 21.55
C LEU A 184 12.09 2.53 22.64
N LEU A 185 12.55 2.67 23.89
CA LEU A 185 11.73 3.19 24.98
C LEU A 185 11.36 4.67 24.80
N GLU A 186 12.29 5.51 24.37
CA GLU A 186 12.04 6.93 24.10
C GLU A 186 10.96 7.09 23.01
N MET A 187 10.93 6.21 22.02
CA MET A 187 9.89 6.16 20.99
C MET A 187 8.53 5.63 21.48
N GLY A 188 8.45 5.15 22.73
CA GLY A 188 7.22 4.63 23.33
C GLY A 188 6.86 3.21 22.88
N VAL A 189 7.85 2.39 22.54
CA VAL A 189 7.68 0.94 22.35
C VAL A 189 7.40 0.30 23.73
N PRO A 190 6.40 -0.59 23.85
CA PRO A 190 6.07 -1.19 25.14
C PRO A 190 7.23 -2.02 25.73
N LYS A 191 7.60 -1.74 26.99
CA LYS A 191 8.63 -2.51 27.73
C LYS A 191 8.40 -4.01 27.71
N ALA A 192 7.15 -4.46 27.79
CA ALA A 192 6.79 -5.87 27.78
C ALA A 192 7.14 -6.60 26.46
N LYS A 193 7.51 -5.86 25.40
CA LYS A 193 7.94 -6.39 24.11
C LYS A 193 9.45 -6.26 23.88
N LEU A 194 10.21 -5.79 24.86
CA LEU A 194 11.63 -5.50 24.74
C LEU A 194 12.42 -6.19 25.87
N ASP A 195 13.49 -6.86 25.49
CA ASP A 195 14.56 -7.26 26.41
C ASP A 195 15.61 -6.15 26.51
N ILE A 196 16.35 -6.07 27.62
CA ILE A 196 17.34 -4.99 27.82
C ILE A 196 18.45 -4.99 26.78
N ASP A 197 18.75 -6.15 26.19
CA ASP A 197 19.73 -6.32 25.13
C ASP A 197 19.12 -6.13 23.72
N THR A 198 17.86 -5.69 23.64
CA THR A 198 17.19 -5.49 22.35
C THR A 198 17.92 -4.44 21.52
N LYS A 199 18.29 -4.85 20.31
CA LYS A 199 18.90 -3.98 19.30
C LYS A 199 18.36 -4.36 17.94
N LEU A 200 17.77 -3.39 17.24
CA LEU A 200 17.10 -3.63 15.97
C LEU A 200 17.71 -2.75 14.88
N ASP A 201 17.94 -3.32 13.70
CA ASP A 201 18.32 -2.54 12.52
C ASP A 201 17.07 -1.91 11.87
N LEU A 202 17.17 -0.66 11.44
CA LEU A 202 16.09 0.06 10.75
C LEU A 202 15.60 -0.70 9.52
N THR A 203 16.49 -1.36 8.79
CA THR A 203 16.13 -2.16 7.62
C THR A 203 15.26 -3.35 8.04
N GLU A 204 15.60 -4.04 9.13
CA GLU A 204 14.79 -5.15 9.66
C GLU A 204 13.43 -4.67 10.18
N ILE A 205 13.41 -3.51 10.85
CA ILE A 205 12.18 -2.84 11.28
C ILE A 205 11.28 -2.57 10.07
N ILE A 206 11.84 -1.98 9.01
CA ILE A 206 11.11 -1.66 7.78
C ILE A 206 10.63 -2.94 7.07
N ASP A 207 11.47 -3.96 6.96
CA ASP A 207 11.12 -5.24 6.33
C ASP A 207 9.91 -5.86 7.04
N GLY A 208 9.96 -5.97 8.38
CA GLY A 208 8.85 -6.54 9.16
C GLY A 208 7.59 -5.66 9.16
N TYR A 209 7.75 -4.34 9.11
CA TYR A 209 6.64 -3.39 9.03
C TYR A 209 5.91 -3.45 7.68
N VAL A 210 6.65 -3.47 6.57
CA VAL A 210 6.08 -3.61 5.22
C VAL A 210 5.46 -4.98 5.04
N TYR A 211 6.09 -6.05 5.53
CA TYR A 211 5.53 -7.39 5.48
C TYR A 211 4.16 -7.47 6.21
N ALA A 212 4.05 -6.86 7.39
CA ALA A 212 2.78 -6.76 8.11
C ALA A 212 1.70 -5.99 7.32
N ILE A 213 2.08 -4.94 6.58
CA ILE A 213 1.15 -4.22 5.69
C ILE A 213 0.71 -5.14 4.54
N SER A 214 1.63 -5.88 3.92
CA SER A 214 1.30 -6.85 2.88
C SER A 214 0.35 -7.95 3.36
N GLN A 215 0.51 -8.45 4.60
CA GLN A 215 -0.41 -9.43 5.20
C GLN A 215 -1.83 -8.85 5.37
N LYS A 216 -1.93 -7.59 5.82
CA LYS A 216 -3.21 -6.86 5.93
C LYS A 216 -3.85 -6.66 4.55
N HIS A 217 -3.03 -6.35 3.55
CA HIS A 217 -3.50 -6.18 2.18
C HIS A 217 -4.07 -7.46 1.58
N MET A 218 -3.40 -8.59 1.78
CA MET A 218 -3.93 -9.87 1.30
C MET A 218 -5.24 -10.23 1.97
N LEU A 219 -5.37 -9.98 3.28
CA LEU A 219 -6.65 -10.20 3.96
C LEU A 219 -7.76 -9.35 3.35
N ASN A 220 -7.51 -8.06 3.09
CA ASN A 220 -8.48 -7.20 2.41
C ASN A 220 -8.92 -7.80 1.07
N ARG A 221 -7.96 -8.23 0.22
CA ARG A 221 -8.25 -8.86 -1.07
C ARG A 221 -9.08 -10.13 -0.93
N THR A 222 -8.78 -10.98 0.05
CA THR A 222 -9.55 -12.20 0.33
C THR A 222 -10.99 -11.87 0.72
N LEU A 223 -11.17 -10.88 1.60
CA LEU A 223 -12.49 -10.51 2.10
C LEU A 223 -13.37 -9.82 1.07
N THR A 224 -12.79 -9.04 0.14
CA THR A 224 -13.56 -8.24 -0.83
C THR A 224 -13.55 -8.80 -2.25
N GLY A 225 -12.69 -9.78 -2.55
CA GLY A 225 -12.38 -10.19 -3.91
C GLY A 225 -13.58 -10.69 -4.72
N SER A 226 -14.40 -11.58 -4.14
CA SER A 226 -15.59 -12.11 -4.81
C SER A 226 -16.60 -11.03 -5.14
N LEU A 227 -16.86 -10.12 -4.19
CA LEU A 227 -17.82 -9.04 -4.36
C LEU A 227 -17.35 -8.02 -5.41
N ILE A 228 -16.05 -7.72 -5.46
CA ILE A 228 -15.49 -6.84 -6.50
C ILE A 228 -15.64 -7.47 -7.89
N SER A 229 -15.43 -8.78 -8.02
CA SER A 229 -15.67 -9.51 -9.27
C SER A 229 -17.15 -9.46 -9.67
N GLU A 230 -18.07 -9.74 -8.73
CA GLU A 230 -19.52 -9.62 -8.98
C GLU A 230 -19.91 -8.21 -9.41
N TYR A 231 -19.38 -7.19 -8.73
CA TYR A 231 -19.62 -5.79 -9.04
C TYR A 231 -19.12 -5.42 -10.43
N THR A 232 -17.96 -5.93 -10.85
CA THR A 232 -17.41 -5.72 -12.18
C THR A 232 -18.32 -6.32 -13.25
N GLU A 233 -18.73 -7.58 -13.09
CA GLU A 233 -19.63 -8.27 -14.02
C GLU A 233 -20.99 -7.57 -14.09
N LYS A 234 -21.55 -7.21 -12.94
CA LYS A 234 -22.84 -6.52 -12.84
C LYS A 234 -22.80 -5.15 -13.50
N PHE A 235 -21.74 -4.37 -13.29
CA PHE A 235 -21.57 -3.05 -13.91
C PHE A 235 -21.53 -3.14 -15.44
N LEU A 236 -20.80 -4.12 -15.99
CA LEU A 236 -20.71 -4.35 -17.43
C LEU A 236 -22.00 -4.94 -18.01
N GLY A 237 -22.73 -5.74 -17.24
CA GLY A 237 -23.96 -6.41 -17.66
C GLY A 237 -25.19 -5.49 -17.67
N MET A 238 -25.25 -4.52 -16.77
CA MET A 238 -26.46 -3.72 -16.48
C MET A 238 -27.06 -3.01 -17.69
N TRP A 239 -26.22 -2.63 -18.65
CA TRP A 239 -26.62 -1.81 -19.80
C TRP A 239 -26.64 -2.56 -21.13
N GLN A 240 -26.23 -3.83 -21.16
CA GLN A 240 -25.98 -4.55 -22.42
C GLN A 240 -27.19 -4.63 -23.33
N GLN A 241 -28.39 -4.82 -22.78
CA GLN A 241 -29.61 -4.90 -23.59
C GLN A 241 -29.91 -3.58 -24.29
N LYS A 242 -29.81 -2.45 -23.57
CA LYS A 242 -30.03 -1.10 -24.12
C LYS A 242 -28.95 -0.73 -25.14
N ILE A 243 -27.69 -1.07 -24.86
CA ILE A 243 -26.57 -0.86 -25.79
C ILE A 243 -26.80 -1.64 -27.09
N LYS A 244 -27.22 -2.91 -27.02
CA LYS A 244 -27.55 -3.71 -28.21
C LYS A 244 -28.71 -3.10 -29.02
N GLN A 245 -29.69 -2.49 -28.36
CA GLN A 245 -30.79 -1.79 -29.04
C GLN A 245 -30.34 -0.53 -29.79
N ALA A 246 -29.27 0.15 -29.34
CA ALA A 246 -28.73 1.29 -30.06
C ALA A 246 -28.08 0.90 -31.40
N GLY A 247 -27.60 -0.33 -31.54
CA GLY A 247 -27.15 -0.89 -32.81
C GLY A 247 -25.84 -0.31 -33.36
N TYR A 248 -25.04 0.38 -32.54
CA TYR A 248 -23.75 0.94 -32.97
C TYR A 248 -22.62 -0.09 -32.87
N GLU A 249 -21.78 -0.18 -33.91
CA GLU A 249 -20.58 -1.05 -33.91
C GLU A 249 -19.47 -0.51 -33.00
N ARG A 250 -19.22 0.81 -33.04
CA ARG A 250 -18.30 1.51 -32.14
C ARG A 250 -19.05 2.55 -31.34
N TYR A 251 -18.97 2.45 -30.03
CA TYR A 251 -19.74 3.30 -29.13
C TYR A 251 -18.97 3.63 -27.85
N TRP A 252 -19.44 4.66 -27.17
CA TRP A 252 -19.16 4.89 -25.76
C TRP A 252 -20.46 5.23 -25.03
N CYS A 253 -20.51 4.91 -23.74
CA CYS A 253 -21.71 5.03 -22.95
C CYS A 253 -21.48 5.90 -21.72
N GLU A 254 -22.48 6.70 -21.40
CA GLU A 254 -22.55 7.46 -20.17
C GLU A 254 -23.95 7.42 -19.57
N LEU A 255 -24.01 7.62 -18.25
CA LEU A 255 -25.25 7.85 -17.55
C LEU A 255 -25.35 9.35 -17.24
N ALA A 256 -26.27 10.04 -17.92
CA ALA A 256 -26.61 11.42 -17.64
C ALA A 256 -27.60 11.49 -16.48
N LEU A 257 -27.30 12.33 -15.48
CA LEU A 257 -28.07 12.49 -14.26
C LEU A 257 -28.84 13.81 -14.29
N ASP A 258 -29.98 13.87 -13.57
CA ASP A 258 -30.85 15.06 -13.54
C ASP A 258 -30.14 16.34 -13.07
N ASN A 259 -29.07 16.21 -12.28
CA ASN A 259 -28.25 17.34 -11.81
C ASN A 259 -27.23 17.84 -12.85
N GLY A 260 -27.26 17.32 -14.08
CA GLY A 260 -26.32 17.64 -15.16
C GLY A 260 -24.96 16.96 -15.03
N SER A 261 -24.77 16.04 -14.07
CA SER A 261 -23.55 15.26 -13.98
C SER A 261 -23.61 13.99 -14.84
N HIS A 262 -22.45 13.53 -15.29
CA HIS A 262 -22.31 12.39 -16.19
C HIS A 262 -21.42 11.33 -15.56
N ILE A 263 -21.80 10.06 -15.69
CA ILE A 263 -20.98 8.92 -15.26
C ILE A 263 -20.57 8.13 -16.49
N GLN A 264 -19.28 8.15 -16.81
CA GLN A 264 -18.74 7.31 -17.87
C GLN A 264 -18.82 5.82 -17.47
N LEU A 265 -19.34 4.98 -18.38
CA LEU A 265 -19.61 3.57 -18.11
C LEU A 265 -18.48 2.64 -18.57
N SER A 266 -17.36 3.20 -19.04
CA SER A 266 -16.14 2.42 -19.30
C SER A 266 -15.46 1.99 -17.99
N LEU A 267 -14.92 0.77 -17.99
CA LEU A 267 -14.06 0.22 -16.93
C LEU A 267 -12.59 0.08 -17.36
N GLU A 268 -12.15 0.77 -18.42
CA GLU A 268 -10.74 0.78 -18.84
C GLU A 268 -9.79 1.14 -17.70
N TRP A 269 -10.13 2.17 -16.92
CA TRP A 269 -9.38 2.59 -15.74
C TRP A 269 -9.27 1.48 -14.68
N PHE A 270 -10.26 0.59 -14.60
CA PHE A 270 -10.29 -0.48 -13.60
C PHE A 270 -9.45 -1.69 -14.01
N GLN A 271 -9.01 -1.81 -15.26
CA GLN A 271 -8.04 -2.84 -15.67
C GLN A 271 -6.73 -2.76 -14.88
N LEU A 272 -6.39 -1.56 -14.37
CA LEU A 272 -5.25 -1.35 -13.49
C LEU A 272 -5.35 -2.18 -12.19
N TYR A 273 -6.57 -2.44 -11.68
CA TYR A 273 -6.77 -3.26 -10.48
C TYR A 273 -6.22 -4.68 -10.66
N ASP A 274 -6.55 -5.33 -11.79
CA ASP A 274 -6.06 -6.67 -12.09
C ASP A 274 -4.55 -6.69 -12.35
N TYR A 275 -4.03 -5.66 -13.03
CA TYR A 275 -2.59 -5.49 -13.21
C TYR A 275 -1.85 -5.41 -11.86
N LEU A 276 -2.30 -4.57 -10.93
CA LEU A 276 -1.67 -4.39 -9.62
C LEU A 276 -1.78 -5.64 -8.74
N LYS A 277 -2.91 -6.35 -8.82
CA LYS A 277 -3.07 -7.66 -8.17
C LYS A 277 -2.09 -8.69 -8.70
N LYS A 278 -1.84 -8.71 -10.01
CA LYS A 278 -0.86 -9.60 -10.62
C LYS A 278 0.58 -9.21 -10.26
N LYS A 279 0.90 -7.91 -10.31
CA LYS A 279 2.22 -7.36 -9.94
C LYS A 279 2.59 -7.76 -8.51
N HIS A 280 1.65 -7.59 -7.57
CA HIS A 280 1.86 -7.87 -6.15
C HIS A 280 1.03 -9.04 -5.66
N ARG A 281 1.14 -10.20 -6.34
CA ARG A 281 0.26 -11.35 -6.09
C ARG A 281 0.42 -11.95 -4.68
N ASN A 282 1.63 -11.96 -4.16
CA ASN A 282 1.98 -12.65 -2.92
C ASN A 282 2.59 -11.68 -1.90
N THR A 283 2.47 -12.02 -0.63
CA THR A 283 3.31 -11.40 0.41
C THR A 283 4.73 -11.95 0.28
N ILE A 284 5.73 -11.09 0.37
CA ILE A 284 7.14 -11.49 0.39
C ILE A 284 7.72 -11.01 1.71
N ASN A 285 8.20 -11.94 2.53
CA ASN A 285 8.97 -11.60 3.72
C ASN A 285 10.44 -11.43 3.33
N TYR A 286 10.84 -10.20 3.01
CA TYR A 286 12.21 -9.91 2.60
C TYR A 286 13.24 -10.09 3.72
N SER A 287 12.83 -10.13 4.99
CA SER A 287 13.75 -10.43 6.09
C SER A 287 14.26 -11.88 6.07
N GLN A 288 13.58 -12.76 5.33
CA GLN A 288 13.97 -14.17 5.16
C GLN A 288 14.79 -14.41 3.89
N LEU A 289 15.10 -13.34 3.13
CA LEU A 289 15.84 -13.44 1.89
C LEU A 289 17.26 -12.93 2.07
N THR A 290 18.23 -13.82 1.85
CA THR A 290 19.64 -13.47 1.67
C THR A 290 19.95 -13.40 0.19
N PHE A 291 20.41 -12.24 -0.27
CA PHE A 291 20.96 -12.09 -1.61
C PHE A 291 22.40 -12.60 -1.58
N GLY A 292 22.66 -13.70 -2.30
CA GLY A 292 24.01 -14.23 -2.50
C GLY A 292 24.90 -13.16 -3.15
N ILE A 293 26.11 -13.01 -2.63
CA ILE A 293 27.19 -12.23 -3.23
C ILE A 293 28.02 -13.18 -4.10
#